data_AF-A0A357N6Y2-F1
#
_entry.id   AF-A0A357N6Y2-F1
#
_cell.length_a   1.000
_cell.length_b   1.000
_cell.length_c   1.000
_cell.angle_alpha   90.00
_cell.angle_beta   90.00
_cell.angle_gamma   90.00
#
_symmetry.space_group_name_H-M   'P 1'
#
loop_
_entity.id
_entity.type
_entity.pdbx_description
1 polymer ?
#
loop_
_entity_poly.entity_id
_entity_poly.type
_entity_poly.pdbx_seq_one_letter_code
_entity_poly.pdbx_strand_id
1 'polypeptide(L)'
;MGACGLVMDSRFDTLQAAREQDMVRKGWVPEWVPLDATDLREVHDLDSNVSELAFQKPVATMVQLPAHCRKTTYTSSARASIQRSWWPPEPLLQMSYTVFNCGPEFGRATFAAISNSGDQVLFWRTYQD
;
A
#
# COMPACT_ATOMS: atom_id res chain seq x y z
N MET A 1 25.90 -9.90 16.51
CA MET A 1 25.49 -8.51 16.23
C MET A 1 24.12 -8.58 15.61
N GLY A 2 23.08 -8.23 16.35
CA GLY A 2 21.70 -8.31 15.87
C GLY A 2 21.42 -7.12 14.95
N ALA A 3 21.09 -7.40 13.68
CA ALA A 3 20.46 -6.40 12.83
C ALA A 3 19.06 -6.15 13.42
N CYS A 4 18.92 -5.03 14.13
CA CYS A 4 17.60 -4.55 14.52
C CYS A 4 17.04 -3.91 13.26
N GLY A 5 16.34 -4.69 12.43
CA GLY A 5 15.70 -4.16 11.23
C GLY A 5 14.78 -3.04 11.63
N LEU A 6 15.08 -1.83 11.15
CA LEU A 6 14.35 -0.64 11.51
C LEU A 6 13.05 -0.63 10.70
N VAL A 7 11.99 -1.13 11.32
CA VAL A 7 10.64 -1.02 10.79
C VAL A 7 10.04 0.30 11.27
N MET A 8 9.69 1.16 10.32
CA MET A 8 9.09 2.47 10.60
C MET A 8 7.59 2.43 10.34
N ASP A 9 6.80 2.85 11.34
CA ASP A 9 5.37 3.05 11.21
C ASP A 9 5.06 4.55 11.12
N SER A 10 4.25 4.93 10.14
CA SER A 10 3.85 6.31 9.88
C SER A 10 2.34 6.42 9.74
N ARG A 11 1.75 7.49 10.27
CA ARG A 11 0.32 7.79 10.13
C ARG A 11 0.10 9.26 9.85
N PHE A 12 -0.78 9.55 8.89
CA PHE A 12 -1.15 10.92 8.52
C PHE A 12 -2.65 11.03 8.29
N ASP A 13 -3.24 12.11 8.77
CA ASP A 13 -4.67 12.35 8.54
C ASP A 13 -4.97 12.69 7.08
N THR A 14 -4.00 13.25 6.35
CA THR A 14 -4.14 13.67 4.94
C THR A 14 -2.87 13.40 4.13
N LEU A 15 -3.01 13.32 2.80
CA LEU A 15 -1.85 13.26 1.91
C LEU A 15 -0.93 14.49 2.04
N GLN A 16 -1.49 15.67 2.30
CA GLN A 16 -0.70 16.89 2.49
C GLN A 16 0.25 16.78 3.69
N ALA A 17 -0.23 16.26 4.82
CA ALA A 17 0.63 16.01 5.99
C ALA A 17 1.74 14.98 5.70
N ALA A 18 1.45 13.95 4.90
CA ALA A 18 2.47 12.99 4.45
C ALA A 18 3.52 13.65 3.54
N ARG A 19 3.12 14.59 2.66
CA ARG A 19 4.04 15.35 1.79
C ARG A 19 4.97 16.27 2.58
N GLU A 20 4.46 16.93 3.61
CA GLU A 20 5.25 17.79 4.50
C GLU A 20 6.35 17.01 5.26
N GLN A 21 6.17 15.70 5.41
CA GLN A 21 7.16 14.77 5.99
C GLN A 21 8.00 14.05 4.92
N ASP A 22 7.95 14.51 3.68
CA ASP A 22 8.65 13.97 2.51
C ASP A 22 8.32 12.52 2.16
N MET A 23 7.20 11.97 2.65
CA MET A 23 6.86 10.55 2.44
C MET A 23 6.67 10.20 0.97
N VAL A 24 6.15 11.15 0.19
CA VAL A 24 5.99 11.01 -1.27
C VAL A 24 7.35 11.15 -1.98
N ARG A 25 8.15 12.15 -1.59
CA ARG A 25 9.49 12.38 -2.16
C ARG A 25 10.45 11.21 -1.90
N LYS A 26 10.29 10.52 -0.77
CA LYS A 26 11.00 9.29 -0.42
C LYS A 26 10.50 8.04 -1.17
N GLY A 27 9.36 8.13 -1.86
CA GLY A 27 8.72 7.00 -2.56
C GLY A 27 7.96 6.02 -1.65
N TRP A 28 7.84 6.31 -0.35
CA TRP A 28 7.11 5.46 0.60
C TRP A 28 5.61 5.55 0.38
N VAL A 29 5.09 6.77 0.15
CA VAL A 29 3.73 7.02 -0.34
C VAL A 29 3.76 7.29 -1.85
N PRO A 30 3.07 6.51 -2.69
CA PRO A 30 3.11 6.72 -4.14
C PRO A 30 2.49 8.05 -4.59
N GLU A 31 3.00 8.62 -5.69
CA GLU A 31 2.49 9.88 -6.25
C GLU A 31 1.05 9.81 -6.76
N TRP A 32 0.57 8.61 -7.12
CA TRP A 32 -0.78 8.39 -7.61
C TRP A 32 -1.84 8.40 -6.50
N VAL A 33 -1.45 8.45 -5.23
CA VAL A 33 -2.39 8.58 -4.11
C VAL A 33 -3.20 9.89 -4.29
N PRO A 34 -4.54 9.82 -4.29
CA PRO A 34 -5.38 11.01 -4.50
C PRO A 34 -5.16 12.11 -3.47
N LEU A 35 -5.32 13.37 -3.89
CA LEU A 35 -5.11 14.55 -3.02
C LEU A 35 -6.03 14.59 -1.80
N ASP A 36 -7.22 14.04 -1.92
CA ASP A 36 -8.25 13.94 -0.89
C ASP A 36 -8.19 12.62 -0.10
N ALA A 37 -7.10 11.86 -0.24
CA ALA A 37 -6.85 10.69 0.59
C ALA A 37 -6.65 11.08 2.06
N THR A 38 -7.23 10.28 2.95
CA THR A 38 -7.23 10.46 4.40
C THR A 38 -6.86 9.18 5.15
N ASP A 39 -6.51 9.28 6.43
CA ASP A 39 -6.08 8.17 7.29
C ASP A 39 -5.02 7.27 6.61
N LEU A 40 -3.96 7.90 6.09
CA LEU A 40 -2.83 7.18 5.51
C LEU A 40 -2.07 6.48 6.63
N ARG A 41 -1.88 5.18 6.49
CA ARG A 41 -1.09 4.34 7.40
C ARG A 41 -0.07 3.61 6.57
N GLU A 42 1.20 3.86 6.86
CA GLU A 42 2.32 3.28 6.14
C GLU A 42 3.23 2.56 7.13
N VAL A 43 3.73 1.39 6.74
CA VAL A 43 4.82 0.72 7.43
C VAL A 43 5.88 0.35 6.42
N HIS A 44 7.14 0.58 6.78
CA HIS A 44 8.29 0.35 5.94
C HIS A 44 9.38 -0.40 6.70
N ASP A 45 9.86 -1.52 6.15
CA ASP A 45 11.09 -2.15 6.60
C ASP A 45 12.26 -1.56 5.80
N LEU A 46 13.13 -0.78 6.46
CA LEU A 46 14.23 -0.09 5.80
C LEU A 46 15.34 -1.01 5.32
N ASP A 47 15.46 -2.22 5.87
CA ASP A 47 16.48 -3.18 5.45
C ASP A 47 16.03 -3.91 4.18
N SER A 48 14.75 -4.30 4.13
CA SER A 48 14.21 -5.09 3.02
C SER A 48 13.47 -4.26 1.97
N ASN A 49 13.14 -2.99 2.21
CA ASN A 49 12.25 -2.18 1.36
C ASN A 49 10.87 -2.83 1.13
N VAL A 50 10.44 -3.73 2.02
CA VAL A 50 9.06 -4.19 2.08
C VAL A 50 8.24 -3.08 2.73
N SER A 51 7.07 -2.80 2.17
CA SER A 51 6.22 -1.72 2.66
C SER A 51 4.75 -2.04 2.47
N GLU A 52 3.91 -1.51 3.36
CA GLU A 52 2.46 -1.60 3.27
C GLU A 52 1.86 -0.23 3.54
N LEU A 53 0.90 0.16 2.71
CA LEU A 53 0.19 1.42 2.78
C LEU A 53 -1.31 1.14 2.70
N ALA A 54 -2.09 1.71 3.62
CA ALA A 54 -3.54 1.78 3.55
C ALA A 54 -3.99 3.23 3.66
N PHE A 55 -5.03 3.61 2.92
CA PHE A 55 -5.68 4.91 3.06
C PHE A 55 -7.16 4.85 2.69
N GLN A 56 -7.89 5.84 3.16
CA GLN A 56 -9.30 6.10 2.85
C GLN A 56 -9.39 7.20 1.79
N LYS A 57 -10.46 7.20 1.00
CA LYS A 57 -10.80 8.27 0.06
C LYS A 57 -12.32 8.41 -0.10
N PRO A 58 -12.82 9.56 -0.58
CA PRO A 58 -14.21 9.64 -1.02
C PRO A 58 -14.51 8.60 -2.11
N VAL A 59 -15.69 7.97 -2.06
CA VAL A 59 -16.10 6.96 -3.05
C VAL A 59 -16.12 7.53 -4.48
N ALA A 60 -16.55 8.79 -4.62
CA ALA A 60 -16.58 9.49 -5.90
C ALA A 60 -15.19 9.74 -6.52
N THR A 61 -14.13 9.68 -5.72
CA THR A 61 -12.77 9.93 -6.20
C THR A 61 -12.23 8.71 -6.92
N MET A 62 -11.82 8.88 -8.17
CA MET A 62 -11.20 7.79 -8.94
C MET A 62 -9.72 7.65 -8.58
N VAL A 63 -9.29 6.41 -8.31
CA VAL A 63 -7.86 6.08 -8.15
C VAL A 63 -7.30 5.76 -9.52
N GLN A 64 -6.30 6.54 -9.94
CA GLN A 64 -5.57 6.30 -11.18
C GLN A 64 -4.31 5.50 -10.88
N LEU A 65 -4.47 4.18 -10.76
CA LEU A 65 -3.31 3.29 -10.64
C LEU A 65 -2.41 3.43 -11.87
N PRO A 66 -1.09 3.21 -11.73
CA PRO A 66 -0.17 3.22 -12.87
C PRO A 66 -0.65 2.34 -14.03
N ALA A 67 -0.41 2.78 -15.27
CA ALA A 67 -0.96 2.15 -16.49
C ALA A 67 -0.51 0.69 -16.71
N HIS A 68 0.54 0.25 -16.03
CA HIS A 68 1.02 -1.14 -16.07
C HIS A 68 0.30 -2.06 -15.07
N CYS A 69 -0.46 -1.52 -14.11
CA CYS A 69 -1.21 -2.33 -13.16
C CYS A 69 -2.31 -3.13 -13.87
N ARG A 70 -2.41 -4.42 -13.55
CA ARG A 70 -3.39 -5.35 -14.14
C ARG A 70 -4.19 -6.02 -13.04
N LYS A 71 -5.51 -6.07 -13.22
CA LYS A 71 -6.41 -6.76 -12.29
C LYS A 71 -5.99 -8.23 -12.15
N THR A 72 -5.96 -8.71 -10.91
CA THR A 72 -5.61 -10.09 -10.53
C THR A 72 -6.48 -10.54 -9.35
N THR A 73 -6.27 -11.75 -8.84
CA THR A 73 -6.87 -12.24 -7.60
C THR A 73 -5.88 -12.15 -6.44
N TYR A 74 -6.39 -12.03 -5.21
CA TYR A 74 -5.54 -12.05 -4.01
C TYR A 74 -4.75 -13.37 -3.87
N THR A 75 -5.33 -14.49 -4.29
CA THR A 75 -4.65 -15.80 -4.29
C THR A 75 -3.49 -15.89 -5.26
N SER A 76 -3.42 -14.99 -6.25
CA SER A 76 -2.33 -14.88 -7.22
C SER A 76 -1.40 -13.70 -6.93
N SER A 77 -1.52 -13.06 -5.77
CA SER A 77 -0.59 -12.05 -5.28
C SER A 77 0.25 -12.56 -4.13
N ALA A 78 1.52 -12.16 -4.08
CA ALA A 78 2.33 -12.32 -2.89
C ALA A 78 1.71 -11.50 -1.74
N ARG A 79 1.78 -12.05 -0.53
CA ARG A 79 1.12 -11.47 0.65
C ARG A 79 1.87 -10.25 1.17
N ALA A 80 1.14 -9.38 1.86
CA ALA A 80 1.72 -8.38 2.73
C ALA A 80 2.55 -9.08 3.81
N SER A 81 3.78 -8.64 4.05
CA SER A 81 4.75 -9.37 4.89
C SER A 81 4.89 -8.80 6.30
N ILE A 82 4.40 -7.58 6.54
CA ILE A 82 4.50 -6.85 7.80
C ILE A 82 3.14 -6.90 8.49
N GLN A 83 3.00 -7.71 9.53
CA GLN A 83 1.71 -7.82 10.23
C GLN A 83 1.37 -6.52 10.98
N ARG A 84 0.26 -5.88 10.60
CA ARG A 84 -0.29 -4.70 11.28
C ARG A 84 -1.79 -4.84 11.51
N SER A 85 -2.27 -4.36 12.65
CA SER A 85 -3.68 -4.48 13.05
C SER A 85 -4.65 -3.68 12.17
N TRP A 86 -4.14 -2.68 11.45
CA TRP A 86 -4.90 -1.87 10.50
C TRP A 86 -4.93 -2.46 9.09
N TRP A 87 -4.09 -3.48 8.81
CA TRP A 87 -4.14 -4.20 7.55
C TRP A 87 -5.31 -5.18 7.54
N PRO A 88 -6.14 -5.22 6.49
CA PRO A 88 -7.26 -6.15 6.43
C PRO A 88 -6.81 -7.62 6.52
N PRO A 89 -7.54 -8.48 7.26
CA PRO A 89 -7.23 -9.90 7.32
C PRO A 89 -7.46 -10.57 5.96
N GLU A 90 -6.73 -11.66 5.67
CA GLU A 90 -6.74 -12.32 4.36
C GLU A 90 -8.14 -12.70 3.83
N PRO A 91 -9.08 -13.24 4.65
CA PRO A 91 -10.42 -13.53 4.16
C PRO A 91 -11.15 -12.29 3.65
N LEU A 92 -10.94 -11.13 4.30
CA LEU A 92 -11.54 -9.87 3.86
C LEU A 92 -10.93 -9.38 2.55
N LEU A 93 -9.61 -9.52 2.38
CA LEU A 93 -8.91 -9.20 1.12
C LEU A 93 -9.42 -10.06 -0.05
N GLN A 94 -9.66 -11.35 0.19
CA GLN A 94 -10.16 -12.26 -0.85
C GLN A 94 -11.60 -11.95 -1.29
N MET A 95 -12.46 -11.58 -0.34
CA MET A 95 -13.90 -11.43 -0.61
C MET A 95 -14.31 -10.01 -1.00
N SER A 96 -13.60 -9.00 -0.48
CA SER A 96 -14.07 -7.61 -0.46
C SER A 96 -13.15 -6.62 -1.16
N TYR A 97 -12.10 -7.10 -1.85
CA TYR A 97 -11.17 -6.25 -2.57
C TYR A 97 -10.96 -6.72 -4.01
N THR A 98 -10.83 -5.75 -4.92
CA THR A 98 -10.24 -5.97 -6.24
C THR A 98 -8.74 -5.73 -6.17
N VAL A 99 -7.94 -6.74 -6.48
CA VAL A 99 -6.48 -6.70 -6.44
C VAL A 99 -5.90 -6.41 -7.82
N PHE A 100 -4.78 -5.70 -7.84
CA PHE A 100 -4.01 -5.34 -9.03
C PHE A 100 -2.55 -5.70 -8.82
N ASN A 101 -1.96 -6.39 -9.79
CA ASN A 101 -0.51 -6.58 -9.88
C ASN A 101 0.07 -5.40 -10.64
N CYS A 102 0.94 -4.63 -10.00
CA CYS A 102 1.61 -3.45 -10.55
C CYS A 102 3.05 -3.75 -11.01
N GLY A 103 3.38 -5.03 -11.19
CA GLY A 103 4.71 -5.45 -11.61
C GLY A 103 5.76 -5.26 -10.51
N PRO A 104 7.02 -5.54 -10.83
CA PRO A 104 8.10 -5.36 -9.88
C PRO A 104 8.54 -3.89 -9.81
N GLU A 105 8.75 -3.38 -8.60
CA GLU A 105 9.33 -2.05 -8.33
C GLU A 105 10.59 -2.27 -7.47
N PHE A 106 11.75 -1.79 -7.92
CA PHE A 106 13.04 -1.95 -7.21
C PHE A 106 13.36 -3.39 -6.72
N GLY A 107 12.96 -4.42 -7.48
CA GLY A 107 13.18 -5.82 -7.11
C GLY A 107 12.18 -6.39 -6.10
N ARG A 108 11.06 -5.69 -5.86
CA ARG A 108 9.94 -6.14 -5.02
C ARG A 108 8.69 -6.36 -5.86
N ALA A 109 7.93 -7.40 -5.56
CA ALA A 109 6.61 -7.58 -6.15
C ALA A 109 5.67 -6.50 -5.59
N THR A 110 4.99 -5.77 -6.47
CA THR A 110 4.17 -4.62 -6.08
C THR A 110 2.72 -4.82 -6.46
N PHE A 111 1.83 -4.53 -5.53
CA PHE A 111 0.40 -4.73 -5.70
C PHE A 111 -0.38 -3.56 -5.11
N ALA A 112 -1.59 -3.38 -5.61
CA ALA A 112 -2.59 -2.50 -5.05
C ALA A 112 -3.92 -3.25 -4.89
N ALA A 113 -4.77 -2.81 -3.98
CA ALA A 113 -6.12 -3.31 -3.87
C ALA A 113 -7.09 -2.17 -3.56
N ILE A 114 -8.30 -2.25 -4.08
CA ILE A 114 -9.37 -1.29 -3.82
C ILE A 114 -10.55 -2.07 -3.25
N SER A 115 -11.11 -1.61 -2.14
CA SER A 115 -12.29 -2.23 -1.54
C SER A 115 -13.46 -2.22 -2.51
N ASN A 116 -14.36 -3.19 -2.43
CA ASN A 116 -15.54 -3.24 -3.30
C ASN A 116 -16.52 -2.07 -3.03
N SER A 117 -16.48 -1.47 -1.84
CA SER A 117 -17.14 -0.20 -1.51
C SER A 117 -16.46 1.00 -2.16
N GLY A 118 -15.19 0.86 -2.56
CA GLY A 118 -14.42 1.88 -3.25
C GLY A 118 -13.90 3.00 -2.35
N ASP A 119 -14.00 2.89 -1.03
CA ASP A 119 -13.57 3.89 -0.05
C ASP A 119 -12.15 3.64 0.49
N GLN A 120 -11.68 2.39 0.49
CA GLN A 120 -10.37 2.02 1.01
C GLN A 120 -9.46 1.49 -0.10
N VAL A 121 -8.19 1.92 -0.05
CA VAL A 121 -7.16 1.51 -0.98
C VAL A 121 -5.97 0.99 -0.19
N LEU A 122 -5.40 -0.11 -0.67
CA LEU A 122 -4.21 -0.74 -0.14
C LEU A 122 -3.13 -0.75 -1.22
N PHE A 123 -1.88 -0.68 -0.80
CA PHE A 123 -0.72 -0.82 -1.66
C PHE A 123 0.39 -1.50 -0.87
N TRP A 124 1.06 -2.48 -1.47
CA TRP A 124 2.17 -3.15 -0.80
C TRP A 124 3.26 -3.56 -1.77
N ARG A 125 4.49 -3.52 -1.25
CA ARG A 125 5.71 -4.01 -1.87
C ARG A 125 6.22 -5.16 -1.01
N THR A 126 6.40 -6.31 -1.62
CA THR A 126 6.74 -7.54 -0.92
C THR A 126 7.78 -8.35 -1.68
N TYR A 127 8.20 -9.48 -1.12
CA TYR A 127 9.16 -10.38 -1.76
C TYR A 127 8.61 -10.90 -3.09
N GLN A 128 9.52 -11.16 -4.03
CA GLN A 128 9.18 -11.94 -5.22
C GLN A 128 9.26 -13.42 -4.82
N ASP A 129 8.20 -14.18 -5.12
CA ASP A 129 8.20 -15.64 -4.97
C ASP A 129 9.15 -16.32 -5.97
#